data_AF-A0A829ZCP6-F1
#
_entry.id   AF-A0A829ZCP6-F1
#
_cell.length_a   1.000
_cell.length_b   1.000
_cell.length_c   1.000
_cell.angle_alpha   90.00
_cell.angle_beta   90.00
_cell.angle_gamma   90.00
#
_symmetry.space_group_name_H-M   'P 1'
#
loop_
_entity.id
_entity.type
_entity.pdbx_description
1 polymer ?
#
loop_
_entity_poly.entity_id
_entity_poly.type
_entity_poly.pdbx_seq_one_letter_code
_entity_poly.pdbx_strand_id
1 'polypeptide(L)'
;MNNYKHLKNVLNYSIKKMVEVRSIFCENSVTDFTHNRKLTFETTLKNVICMETGSLKDELLKLNDFSLKTPTASAFVQARSKIKVEAFQTLFNSFNEKIHKEKLFKDWS
;
A
#
# COMPACT_ATOMS: atom_id res chain seq x y z
N MET A 1 1.12 -1.23 24.84
CA MET A 1 1.16 -0.73 23.43
C MET A 1 -0.18 -1.05 22.79
N ASN A 2 -0.93 -0.08 22.25
CA ASN A 2 -2.17 -0.40 21.52
C ASN A 2 -1.79 -1.21 20.28
N ASN A 3 -2.21 -2.48 20.23
CA ASN A 3 -1.85 -3.42 19.16
C ASN A 3 -2.21 -2.86 17.77
N TYR A 4 -3.36 -2.22 17.64
CA TYR A 4 -3.76 -1.54 16.40
C TYR A 4 -2.80 -0.43 15.98
N LYS A 5 -2.40 0.44 16.91
CA LYS A 5 -1.44 1.53 16.62
C LYS A 5 -0.09 0.96 16.17
N HIS A 6 0.33 -0.14 16.78
CA HIS A 6 1.56 -0.82 16.38
C HIS A 6 1.44 -1.40 14.97
N LEU A 7 0.40 -2.19 14.67
CA LEU A 7 0.17 -2.78 13.34
C LEU A 7 0.09 -1.70 12.26
N LYS A 8 -0.66 -0.62 12.51
CA LYS A 8 -0.77 0.51 11.59
C LYS A 8 0.58 1.17 11.33
N ASN A 9 1.43 1.29 12.35
CA ASN A 9 2.77 1.85 12.19
C ASN A 9 3.68 0.92 11.37
N VAL A 10 3.62 -0.39 11.58
CA VAL A 10 4.39 -1.38 10.83
C VAL A 10 3.99 -1.40 9.36
N LEU A 11 2.69 -1.34 9.06
CA LEU A 11 2.18 -1.24 7.68
C LEU A 11 2.68 0.04 7.01
N ASN A 12 2.49 1.19 7.66
CA ASN A 12 2.96 2.47 7.11
C ASN A 12 4.48 2.50 6.91
N TYR A 13 5.24 1.92 7.83
CA TYR A 13 6.69 1.79 7.69
C TYR A 13 7.07 0.95 6.48
N SER A 14 6.44 -0.21 6.29
CA SER A 14 6.70 -1.12 5.16
C SER A 14 6.40 -0.45 3.82
N ILE A 15 5.27 0.26 3.73
CA ILE A 15 4.91 1.06 2.55
C ILE A 15 5.95 2.16 2.28
N LYS A 16 6.37 2.91 3.30
CA LYS A 16 7.40 3.96 3.14
C LYS A 16 8.72 3.39 2.60
N LYS A 17 9.14 2.21 3.06
CA LYS A 17 10.33 1.54 2.53
C LYS A 17 10.18 1.14 1.07
N MET A 18 9.01 0.68 0.66
CA MET A 18 8.77 0.40 -0.76
C MET A 18 8.76 1.67 -1.63
N VAL A 19 8.29 2.80 -1.10
CA VAL A 19 8.28 4.09 -1.83
C VAL A 19 9.71 4.55 -2.18
N GLU A 20 10.68 4.30 -1.30
CA GLU A 20 12.11 4.62 -1.50
C GLU A 20 12.68 3.89 -2.74
N VAL A 21 12.20 2.67 -3.02
CA VAL A 21 12.66 1.82 -4.14
C VAL A 21 11.57 1.56 -5.18
N ARG A 22 10.56 2.44 -5.27
CA ARG A 22 9.32 2.19 -6.04
C ARG A 22 9.52 1.76 -7.49
N SER A 23 10.61 2.17 -8.13
CA SER A 23 10.91 1.85 -9.53
C SER A 23 10.98 0.35 -9.81
N ILE A 24 11.38 -0.47 -8.83
CA ILE A 24 11.42 -1.95 -8.97
C ILE A 24 10.02 -2.56 -8.99
N PHE A 25 9.05 -1.87 -8.38
CA PHE A 25 7.65 -2.29 -8.26
C PHE A 25 6.74 -1.67 -9.32
N CYS A 26 7.31 -0.90 -10.25
CA CYS A 26 6.57 -0.29 -11.36
C CYS A 26 6.70 -1.14 -12.62
N GLU A 27 5.64 -1.17 -13.43
CA GLU A 27 5.68 -1.74 -14.78
C GLU A 27 6.71 -1.01 -15.65
N ASN A 28 6.66 0.33 -15.69
CA ASN A 28 7.71 1.15 -16.27
C ASN A 28 8.52 1.87 -15.18
N SER A 29 9.73 1.37 -14.91
CA SER A 29 10.63 1.90 -13.88
C SER A 29 11.13 3.33 -14.13
N VAL A 30 11.05 3.82 -15.37
CA VAL A 30 11.56 5.14 -15.78
C VAL A 30 10.49 6.21 -15.64
N THR A 31 9.24 5.90 -15.99
CA THR A 31 8.18 6.92 -16.12
C THR A 31 7.08 6.82 -15.07
N ASP A 32 6.83 5.64 -14.51
CA ASP A 32 5.70 5.49 -13.59
C ASP A 32 6.02 6.08 -12.21
N PHE A 33 5.04 6.82 -11.67
CA PHE A 33 5.12 7.48 -10.36
C PHE A 33 6.36 8.37 -10.15
N THR A 34 6.88 8.97 -11.22
CA THR A 34 7.96 9.98 -11.16
C THR A 34 7.41 11.38 -10.87
N HIS A 35 6.23 11.69 -11.39
CA HIS A 35 5.58 12.99 -11.19
C HIS A 35 4.76 13.04 -9.90
N ASN A 36 4.70 14.21 -9.29
CA ASN A 36 3.85 14.49 -8.13
C ASN A 36 2.38 14.59 -8.54
N ARG A 37 1.69 13.44 -8.59
CA ARG A 37 0.25 13.31 -8.86
C ARG A 37 -0.49 12.95 -7.57
N LYS A 38 -1.80 13.15 -7.54
CA LYS A 38 -2.67 12.75 -6.41
C LYS A 38 -2.58 11.24 -6.12
N LEU A 39 -2.52 10.45 -7.19
CA LEU A 39 -2.28 9.01 -7.14
C LEU A 39 -0.76 8.77 -7.25
N THR A 40 -0.08 8.86 -6.11
CA THR A 40 1.31 8.44 -5.97
C THR A 40 1.36 6.91 -5.82
N PHE A 41 2.56 6.33 -5.89
CA PHE A 41 2.75 4.92 -5.59
C PHE A 41 2.18 4.57 -4.20
N GLU A 42 2.50 5.38 -3.20
CA GLU A 42 2.03 5.22 -1.82
C GLU A 42 0.50 5.27 -1.72
N THR A 43 -0.14 6.31 -2.29
CA THR A 43 -1.60 6.47 -2.16
C THR A 43 -2.34 5.41 -2.93
N THR A 44 -1.84 5.02 -4.11
CA THR A 44 -2.43 3.94 -4.90
C THR A 44 -2.35 2.60 -4.16
N LEU A 45 -1.18 2.27 -3.60
CA LEU A 45 -0.98 1.03 -2.83
C LEU A 45 -1.88 0.99 -1.58
N LYS A 46 -1.96 2.09 -0.83
CA LYS A 46 -2.85 2.23 0.33
C LYS A 46 -4.32 2.07 -0.05
N ASN A 47 -4.74 2.71 -1.14
CA ASN A 47 -6.12 2.64 -1.60
C ASN A 47 -6.51 1.20 -1.95
N VAL A 48 -5.64 0.42 -2.61
CA VAL A 48 -5.94 -0.98 -2.93
C VAL A 48 -6.13 -1.82 -1.65
N ILE A 49 -5.36 -1.56 -0.60
CA ILE A 49 -5.44 -2.34 0.65
C ILE A 49 -6.66 -1.95 1.49
N CYS A 50 -7.03 -0.67 1.47
CA CYS A 50 -8.12 -0.14 2.29
C CYS A 50 -9.49 -0.18 1.61
N MET A 51 -9.58 -0.53 0.32
CA MET A 51 -10.86 -0.64 -0.40
C MET A 51 -11.72 -1.75 0.19
N GLU A 52 -12.98 -1.43 0.47
CA GLU A 52 -13.99 -2.36 0.97
C GLU A 52 -14.81 -2.96 -0.19
N THR A 53 -16.01 -3.48 0.08
CA THR A 53 -16.88 -4.15 -0.90
C THR A 53 -17.76 -3.19 -1.71
N GLY A 54 -17.64 -1.89 -1.51
CA GLY A 54 -18.41 -0.86 -2.20
C GLY A 54 -18.04 -0.70 -3.68
N SER A 55 -18.78 0.15 -4.39
CA SER A 55 -18.40 0.53 -5.75
C SER A 55 -17.06 1.27 -5.72
N LEU A 56 -16.23 1.09 -6.75
CA LEU A 56 -14.92 1.73 -6.82
C LEU A 56 -15.01 3.26 -6.66
N LYS A 57 -16.06 3.88 -7.21
CA LYS A 57 -16.29 5.32 -7.09
C LYS A 57 -16.56 5.72 -5.64
N ASP A 58 -17.42 4.98 -4.94
CA ASP A 58 -17.81 5.30 -3.56
C ASP A 58 -16.64 5.08 -2.60
N GLU A 59 -15.87 4.01 -2.79
CA GLU A 59 -14.67 3.75 -2.01
C GLU A 59 -13.60 4.83 -2.22
N LEU A 60 -13.39 5.28 -3.46
CA LEU A 60 -12.49 6.40 -3.74
C LEU A 60 -12.96 7.69 -3.08
N LEU A 61 -14.26 7.98 -3.06
CA LEU A 61 -14.80 9.14 -2.35
C LEU A 61 -14.56 9.04 -0.84
N LYS A 62 -14.87 7.90 -0.22
CA LYS A 62 -14.62 7.65 1.21
C LYS A 62 -13.15 7.82 1.58
N LEU A 63 -12.24 7.23 0.81
CA LEU A 63 -10.79 7.26 1.05
C LEU A 63 -10.16 8.66 0.84
N ASN A 64 -10.87 9.58 0.19
CA ASN A 64 -10.40 10.95 -0.08
C ASN A 64 -11.28 12.01 0.61
N ASP A 65 -11.95 11.66 1.72
CA ASP A 65 -12.78 12.56 2.52
C ASP A 65 -13.84 13.32 1.71
N PHE A 66 -14.41 12.67 0.69
CA PHE A 66 -15.38 13.25 -0.25
C PHE A 66 -14.89 14.55 -0.90
N SER A 67 -13.57 14.72 -1.03
CA SER A 67 -12.97 15.92 -1.60
C SER A 67 -13.32 16.07 -3.07
N LEU A 68 -13.52 17.32 -3.54
CA LEU A 68 -13.56 17.65 -4.97
C LEU A 68 -12.27 17.24 -5.70
N LYS A 69 -11.19 16.99 -4.95
CA LYS A 69 -9.91 16.53 -5.49
C LYS A 69 -9.87 15.00 -5.66
N THR A 70 -10.91 14.25 -5.30
CA THR A 70 -10.96 12.78 -5.44
C THR A 70 -10.63 12.36 -6.88
N PRO A 71 -9.71 11.39 -7.08
CA PRO A 71 -9.41 10.88 -8.41
C PRO A 71 -10.60 10.10 -9.00
N THR A 72 -10.72 10.09 -10.32
CA THR A 72 -11.73 9.28 -10.99
C THR A 72 -11.40 7.79 -10.89
N ALA A 73 -12.42 6.94 -11.01
CA ALA A 73 -12.25 5.49 -11.07
C ALA A 73 -11.27 5.06 -12.17
N SER A 74 -11.38 5.65 -13.37
CA SER A 74 -10.46 5.37 -14.49
C SER A 74 -9.02 5.78 -14.20
N ALA A 75 -8.80 6.95 -13.59
CA ALA A 75 -7.47 7.39 -13.19
C ALA A 75 -6.86 6.45 -12.14
N PHE A 76 -7.68 5.96 -11.20
CA PHE A 76 -7.24 4.96 -10.23
C PHE A 76 -6.89 3.62 -10.89
N VAL A 77 -7.73 3.09 -11.79
CA VAL A 77 -7.44 1.84 -12.50
C VAL A 77 -6.13 1.94 -13.28
N GLN A 78 -5.91 3.06 -13.97
CA GLN A 78 -4.65 3.34 -14.68
C GLN A 78 -3.45 3.51 -13.75
N ALA A 79 -3.63 4.07 -12.55
CA ALA A 79 -2.56 4.14 -11.56
C ALA A 79 -2.23 2.75 -11.01
N ARG A 80 -3.26 1.96 -10.65
CA ARG A 80 -3.11 0.60 -10.14
C ARG A 80 -2.41 -0.31 -11.16
N SER A 81 -2.75 -0.20 -12.45
CA SER A 81 -2.14 -1.03 -13.50
C SER A 81 -0.65 -0.77 -13.71
N LYS A 82 -0.08 0.28 -13.11
CA LYS A 82 1.37 0.56 -13.13
C LYS A 82 2.13 -0.17 -12.02
N ILE A 83 1.42 -0.74 -11.04
CA ILE A 83 2.01 -1.42 -9.89
C ILE A 83 2.04 -2.92 -10.17
N LYS A 84 3.24 -3.48 -10.15
CA LYS A 84 3.50 -4.92 -10.26
C LYS A 84 2.88 -5.69 -9.09
N VAL A 85 2.41 -6.91 -9.35
CA VAL A 85 1.79 -7.75 -8.30
C VAL A 85 2.77 -8.08 -7.16
N GLU A 86 4.05 -8.18 -7.48
CA GLU A 86 5.17 -8.42 -6.56
C GLU A 86 5.29 -7.34 -5.49
N ALA A 87 4.78 -6.12 -5.75
CA ALA A 87 4.70 -5.07 -4.76
C ALA A 87 3.82 -5.50 -3.58
N PHE A 88 2.65 -6.09 -3.85
CA PHE A 88 1.73 -6.53 -2.81
C PHE A 88 2.32 -7.72 -2.04
N GLN A 89 2.93 -8.68 -2.75
CA GLN A 89 3.59 -9.81 -2.10
C GLN A 89 4.72 -9.34 -1.16
N THR A 90 5.57 -8.44 -1.64
CA THR A 90 6.67 -7.89 -0.84
C THR A 90 6.16 -7.09 0.34
N LEU A 91 5.07 -6.32 0.17
CA LEU A 91 4.44 -5.60 1.27
C LEU A 91 3.95 -6.55 2.36
N PHE A 92 3.22 -7.61 1.98
CA PHE A 92 2.69 -8.58 2.94
C PHE A 92 3.81 -9.34 3.65
N ASN A 93 4.86 -9.76 2.92
CA ASN A 93 6.02 -10.42 3.52
C ASN A 93 6.74 -9.51 4.51
N SER A 94 7.10 -8.28 4.10
CA SER A 94 7.76 -7.30 4.98
C SER A 94 6.90 -6.93 6.19
N PHE A 95 5.59 -6.85 6.02
CA PHE A 95 4.66 -6.60 7.12
C PHE A 95 4.67 -7.78 8.10
N ASN A 96 4.49 -9.00 7.60
CA ASN A 96 4.43 -10.24 8.39
C ASN A 96 5.73 -10.49 9.16
N GLU A 97 6.90 -10.35 8.52
CA GLU A 97 8.21 -10.48 9.17
C GLU A 97 8.38 -9.53 10.36
N LYS A 98 7.79 -8.34 10.29
CA LYS A 98 7.92 -7.33 11.36
C LYS A 98 6.93 -7.53 12.50
N ILE A 99 5.81 -8.20 12.26
CA ILE A 99 4.81 -8.50 13.30
C ILE A 99 5.04 -9.87 13.94
N HIS A 100 5.59 -10.83 13.20
CA HIS A 100 5.97 -12.13 13.69
C HIS A 100 7.38 -12.07 14.27
N LYS A 101 7.47 -11.85 15.59
CA LYS A 101 8.64 -12.34 16.31
C LYS A 101 8.62 -13.85 16.23
N GLU A 102 9.71 -14.48 15.81
CA GLU A 102 9.91 -15.92 15.99
C GLU A 102 9.52 -16.24 17.44
N LYS A 103 8.47 -17.03 17.61
CA LYS A 103 8.36 -17.86 18.80
C LYS A 103 9.50 -18.85 18.65
N LEU A 104 10.71 -18.47 19.05
CA LEU A 104 11.68 -19.44 19.51
C LEU A 104 10.92 -20.20 20.60
N PHE A 105 10.44 -21.39 20.25
CA PHE A 105 10.02 -22.36 21.26
C PHE A 105 11.27 -22.59 22.10
N LYS A 106 11.39 -21.82 23.18
CA LYS A 106 12.27 -22.18 24.26
C LYS A 106 11.70 -23.47 24.85
N ASP A 107 12.62 -24.42 25.00
CA ASP A 107 12.50 -25.65 25.75
C ASP A 107 11.83 -26.77 24.90
N TRP A 108 12.51 -27.90 24.63
CA TRP A 108 13.04 -28.82 25.63
C TRP A 108 14.44 -29.37 25.28
N SER A 109 15.41 -29.14 26.15
CA SER A 109 16.63 -29.94 26.31
C SER A 109 16.79 -30.26 27.79
#